data_AF-A0AAW2XNE9-F1
#
_entry.id   AF-A0AAW2XNE9-F1
#
_cell.length_a   1.000
_cell.length_b   1.000
_cell.length_c   1.000
_cell.angle_alpha   90.00
_cell.angle_beta   90.00
_cell.angle_gamma   90.00
#
_symmetry.space_group_name_H-M   'P 1'
#
loop_
_entity.id
_entity.type
_entity.pdbx_description
1 polymer ?
#
loop_
_entity_poly.entity_id
_entity_poly.type
_entity_poly.pdbx_seq_one_letter_code
_entity_poly.pdbx_strand_id
1 'polypeptide(L)'
;MLVKSKETGDHVVDLEETFSVLREYRLKLNPAKCAFGVRRGLFLGFMVTQRGIEANSLKIKAFLDMKAPTNVNEVQRLTGRITALSRFISKAVEKSLPFYKVLRTGKDFSAPWGKNYLPLKQTFGRLDTSGLLVK
;
A
#
# COMPACT_ATOMS: atom_id res chain seq x y z
N MET A 1 -6.60 0.08 -16.00
CA MET A 1 -7.22 1.41 -16.17
C MET A 1 -8.05 1.71 -14.92
N LEU A 2 -8.07 2.96 -14.47
CA LEU A 2 -8.90 3.44 -13.37
C LEU A 2 -9.68 4.65 -13.89
N VAL A 3 -11.00 4.63 -13.75
CA VAL A 3 -11.88 5.74 -14.08
C VAL A 3 -12.52 6.22 -12.78
N LYS A 4 -12.38 7.50 -12.46
CA LYS A 4 -12.93 8.11 -11.25
C LYS A 4 -13.63 9.41 -11.64
N SER A 5 -14.85 9.54 -11.16
CA SER A 5 -15.68 10.73 -11.37
C SER A 5 -15.85 11.47 -10.05
N LYS A 6 -16.10 12.78 -10.12
CA LYS A 6 -16.38 13.59 -8.92
C LYS A 6 -17.76 13.26 -8.36
N GLU A 7 -18.74 13.17 -9.25
CA GLU A 7 -20.12 12.84 -8.92
C GLU A 7 -20.51 11.47 -9.49
N THR A 8 -21.54 10.86 -8.89
CA THR A 8 -22.01 9.55 -9.35
C THR A 8 -22.73 9.65 -10.70
N GLY A 9 -23.41 10.77 -10.97
CA GLY A 9 -24.12 11.02 -12.23
C GLY A 9 -23.18 11.07 -13.44
N ASP A 10 -21.99 11.65 -13.25
CA ASP A 10 -20.99 11.80 -14.31
C ASP A 10 -20.31 10.47 -14.69
N HIS A 11 -20.38 9.45 -13.81
CA HIS A 11 -19.57 8.24 -13.98
C HIS A 11 -19.91 7.44 -15.22
N VAL A 12 -21.17 7.47 -15.65
CA VAL A 12 -21.59 6.82 -16.90
C VAL A 12 -20.97 7.52 -18.11
N VAL A 13 -20.95 8.87 -18.10
CA VAL A 13 -20.38 9.68 -19.18
C VAL A 13 -18.87 9.45 -19.28
N ASP A 14 -18.16 9.48 -18.16
CA ASP A 14 -16.71 9.22 -18.14
C ASP A 14 -16.36 7.80 -18.64
N LEU A 15 -17.21 6.80 -18.31
CA LEU A 15 -17.05 5.43 -18.80
C LEU A 15 -17.33 5.33 -20.30
N GLU A 16 -18.34 6.02 -20.81
CA GLU A 16 -18.65 6.06 -22.25
C GLU A 16 -17.50 6.66 -23.07
N GLU A 17 -16.94 7.78 -22.61
CA GLU A 17 -15.76 8.40 -23.23
C GLU A 17 -14.57 7.44 -23.21
N THR A 18 -14.27 6.87 -22.04
CA THR A 18 -13.18 5.91 -21.86
C THR A 18 -13.33 4.71 -22.80
N PHE A 19 -14.52 4.12 -22.87
CA PHE A 19 -14.77 2.96 -23.74
C PHE A 19 -14.72 3.34 -25.22
N SER A 20 -15.07 4.57 -25.59
CA SER A 20 -14.95 5.05 -26.97
C SER A 20 -13.48 5.09 -27.39
N VAL A 21 -12.59 5.63 -26.55
CA VAL A 21 -11.14 5.62 -26.78
C VAL A 21 -10.60 4.18 -26.87
N LEU A 22 -11.00 3.29 -25.95
CA LEU A 22 -10.56 1.89 -26.01
C LEU A 22 -10.98 1.20 -27.32
N ARG A 23 -12.20 1.47 -27.81
CA ARG A 23 -12.69 0.93 -29.09
C ARG A 23 -11.92 1.48 -30.28
N GLU A 24 -11.65 2.78 -30.30
CA GLU A 24 -10.86 3.45 -31.35
C GLU A 24 -9.50 2.78 -31.53
N TYR A 25 -8.78 2.56 -30.41
CA TYR A 25 -7.48 1.91 -30.41
C TYR A 25 -7.54 0.37 -30.38
N ARG A 26 -8.73 -0.23 -30.54
CA ARG A 26 -8.97 -1.68 -30.53
C ARG A 26 -8.44 -2.41 -29.28
N LEU A 27 -8.38 -1.71 -28.15
CA LEU A 27 -8.01 -2.27 -26.86
C LEU A 27 -9.19 -3.03 -26.25
N LYS A 28 -8.95 -4.26 -25.78
CA LYS A 28 -9.96 -5.09 -25.13
C LYS A 28 -9.69 -5.22 -23.64
N LEU A 29 -10.75 -5.04 -22.85
CA LEU A 29 -10.73 -5.32 -21.41
C LEU A 29 -11.10 -6.78 -21.15
N ASN A 30 -10.64 -7.33 -20.03
CA ASN A 30 -11.09 -8.63 -19.53
C ASN A 30 -12.27 -8.42 -18.55
N PRO A 31 -13.52 -8.74 -18.94
CA PRO A 31 -14.69 -8.47 -18.09
C PRO A 31 -14.61 -9.13 -16.71
N ALA A 32 -14.04 -10.32 -16.61
CA ALA A 32 -13.88 -11.04 -15.34
C ALA A 32 -12.88 -10.36 -14.37
N LYS A 33 -12.07 -9.42 -14.85
CA LYS A 33 -11.13 -8.63 -14.03
C LYS A 33 -11.56 -7.18 -13.86
N CYS A 34 -12.66 -6.76 -14.47
CA CYS A 34 -13.18 -5.40 -14.35
C CYS A 34 -14.16 -5.30 -13.18
N ALA A 35 -14.07 -4.23 -12.42
CA ALA A 35 -15.03 -3.86 -11.39
C ALA A 35 -15.55 -2.45 -11.68
N PHE A 36 -16.87 -2.26 -11.58
CA PHE A 36 -17.55 -1.01 -11.91
C PHE A 36 -18.43 -0.56 -10.74
N GLY A 37 -18.67 0.75 -10.63
CA GLY A 37 -19.58 1.32 -9.61
C GLY A 37 -19.14 1.12 -8.16
N VAL A 38 -17.85 0.84 -7.92
CA VAL A 38 -17.32 0.60 -6.57
C VAL A 38 -16.93 1.91 -5.88
N ARG A 39 -17.29 2.06 -4.59
CA ARG A 39 -16.88 3.22 -3.77
C ARG A 39 -15.42 3.16 -3.32
N ARG A 40 -14.86 1.94 -3.26
CA ARG A 40 -13.47 1.66 -2.94
C ARG A 40 -12.99 0.46 -3.76
N GLY A 41 -11.73 0.47 -4.18
CA GLY A 41 -11.17 -0.62 -4.99
C GLY A 41 -9.65 -0.69 -4.90
N LEU A 42 -9.11 -1.90 -5.07
CA LEU A 42 -7.66 -2.11 -5.17
C LEU A 42 -7.17 -1.75 -6.58
N PHE A 43 -6.21 -0.85 -6.68
CA PHE A 43 -5.56 -0.49 -7.93
C PHE A 43 -4.04 -0.38 -7.73
N LEU A 44 -3.28 -1.11 -8.56
CA LEU A 44 -1.80 -1.18 -8.49
C LEU A 44 -1.25 -1.44 -7.07
N GLY A 45 -1.98 -2.22 -6.27
CA GLY A 45 -1.59 -2.58 -4.92
C GLY A 45 -1.83 -1.50 -3.86
N PHE A 46 -2.61 -0.46 -4.17
CA PHE A 46 -3.12 0.56 -3.25
C PHE A 46 -4.64 0.48 -3.16
N MET A 47 -5.21 0.97 -2.07
CA MET A 47 -6.65 1.14 -1.93
C MET A 47 -7.02 2.53 -2.46
N VAL A 48 -7.91 2.60 -3.44
CA VAL A 48 -8.46 3.86 -3.94
C VAL A 48 -9.84 4.03 -3.33
N THR A 49 -10.07 5.15 -2.68
CA THR A 49 -11.35 5.50 -2.04
C THR A 49 -11.83 6.87 -2.52
N GLN A 50 -13.04 7.27 -2.12
CA GLN A 50 -13.54 8.62 -2.35
C GLN A 50 -12.60 9.69 -1.76
N ARG A 51 -12.00 9.39 -0.61
CA ARG A 51 -11.13 10.33 0.13
C ARG A 51 -9.74 10.46 -0.50
N GLY A 52 -9.28 9.47 -1.27
CA GLY A 52 -7.97 9.50 -1.92
C GLY A 52 -7.33 8.12 -2.05
N ILE A 53 -6.00 8.09 -2.02
CA ILE A 53 -5.22 6.86 -2.03
C ILE A 53 -4.90 6.49 -0.59
N GLU A 54 -5.26 5.27 -0.21
CA GLU A 54 -5.06 4.69 1.11
C GLU A 54 -4.12 3.47 1.03
N ALA A 55 -3.54 3.13 2.18
CA ALA A 55 -2.71 1.94 2.31
C ALA A 55 -3.55 0.67 2.13
N ASN A 56 -2.96 -0.33 1.50
CA ASN A 56 -3.62 -1.63 1.32
C ASN A 56 -3.64 -2.39 2.65
N SER A 57 -4.83 -2.63 3.21
CA SER A 57 -5.02 -3.36 4.47
C SER A 57 -4.41 -4.76 4.45
N LEU A 58 -4.38 -5.44 3.31
CA LEU A 58 -3.71 -6.75 3.18
C LEU A 58 -2.19 -6.64 3.39
N LYS A 59 -1.55 -5.57 2.89
CA LYS A 59 -0.12 -5.32 3.10
C LYS A 59 0.17 -4.94 4.55
N ILE A 60 -0.71 -4.15 5.16
CA ILE A 60 -0.62 -3.80 6.59
C ILE A 60 -0.76 -5.05 7.45
N LYS A 61 -1.79 -5.86 7.22
CA LYS A 61 -2.02 -7.12 7.94
C LYS A 61 -0.82 -8.06 7.81
N ALA A 62 -0.31 -8.26 6.59
CA ALA A 62 0.89 -9.07 6.37
C ALA A 62 2.11 -8.54 7.15
N PHE A 63 2.22 -7.22 7.31
CA PHE A 63 3.26 -6.61 8.16
C PHE A 63 3.03 -6.89 9.65
N LEU A 64 1.81 -6.72 10.14
CA LEU A 64 1.44 -6.92 11.55
C LEU A 64 1.59 -8.38 11.99
N ASP A 65 1.21 -9.32 11.13
CA ASP A 65 1.26 -10.76 11.39
C ASP A 65 2.68 -11.35 11.31
N MET A 66 3.65 -10.55 10.83
CA MET A 66 5.05 -10.98 10.70
C MET A 66 5.68 -11.18 12.07
N LYS A 67 6.43 -12.29 12.22
CA LYS A 67 7.30 -12.53 13.37
C LYS A 67 8.57 -11.68 13.28
N ALA A 68 9.26 -11.49 14.40
CA ALA A 68 10.54 -10.80 14.41
C ALA A 68 11.54 -11.54 13.48
N PRO A 69 12.15 -10.84 12.49
CA PRO A 69 13.15 -11.42 11.62
C PRO A 69 14.36 -11.98 12.38
N THR A 70 14.82 -13.15 11.95
CA THR A 70 15.92 -13.91 12.57
C THR A 70 17.19 -13.94 11.72
N ASN A 71 17.10 -13.53 10.46
CA ASN A 71 18.19 -13.57 9.48
C ASN A 71 18.12 -12.37 8.50
N VAL A 72 19.20 -12.16 7.76
CA VAL A 72 19.33 -11.05 6.79
C VAL A 72 18.20 -11.06 5.76
N ASN A 73 17.82 -12.23 5.23
CA ASN A 73 16.77 -12.35 4.22
C ASN A 73 15.41 -11.88 4.75
N GLU A 74 15.10 -12.21 6.01
CA GLU A 74 13.87 -11.73 6.66
C GLU A 74 13.92 -10.23 6.96
N VAL A 75 15.09 -9.68 7.30
CA VAL A 75 15.26 -8.22 7.44
C VAL A 75 15.08 -7.52 6.09
N GLN A 76 15.60 -8.08 4.99
CA GLN A 76 15.37 -7.54 3.65
C GLN A 76 13.88 -7.56 3.27
N ARG A 77 13.18 -8.67 3.56
CA ARG A 77 11.73 -8.79 3.36
C ARG A 77 10.96 -7.75 4.16
N LEU A 78 11.32 -7.54 5.42
CA LEU A 78 10.75 -6.49 6.26
C LEU A 78 10.97 -5.10 5.64
N THR A 79 12.20 -4.78 5.26
CA THR A 79 12.53 -3.49 4.65
C THR A 79 11.73 -3.26 3.38
N GLY A 80 11.60 -4.27 2.51
CA GLY A 80 10.74 -4.18 1.32
C GLY A 80 9.27 -3.89 1.66
N ARG A 81 8.73 -4.52 2.72
CA ARG A 81 7.36 -4.24 3.20
C ARG A 81 7.22 -2.82 3.74
N ILE A 82 8.21 -2.33 4.49
CA ILE A 82 8.24 -0.94 4.99
C ILE A 82 8.28 0.03 3.80
N THR A 83 9.13 -0.21 2.81
CA THR A 83 9.24 0.63 1.61
C THR A 83 7.92 0.69 0.83
N ALA A 84 7.19 -0.42 0.72
CA ALA A 84 5.89 -0.44 0.05
C ALA A 84 4.83 0.45 0.74
N LEU A 85 5.01 0.75 2.03
CA LEU A 85 4.09 1.52 2.86
C LEU A 85 4.68 2.87 3.33
N SER A 86 5.93 3.17 2.98
CA SER A 86 6.68 4.32 3.51
C SER A 86 5.99 5.66 3.27
N ARG A 87 5.30 5.79 2.13
CA ARG A 87 4.53 6.99 1.75
C ARG A 87 3.39 7.33 2.72
N PHE A 88 2.93 6.36 3.51
CA PHE A 88 1.85 6.56 4.48
C PHE A 88 2.36 6.76 5.90
N ILE A 89 3.68 6.68 6.11
CA ILE A 89 4.29 6.72 7.45
C ILE A 89 5.09 8.00 7.58
N SER A 90 4.69 8.85 8.52
CA SER A 90 5.52 9.99 8.89
C SER A 90 6.89 9.51 9.42
N LYS A 91 7.95 10.15 8.92
CA LYS A 91 9.35 9.85 9.26
C LYS A 91 9.72 8.39 9.02
N ALA A 92 9.22 7.79 7.93
CA ALA A 92 9.47 6.39 7.57
C ALA A 92 10.96 6.03 7.52
N VAL A 93 11.81 6.94 7.01
CA VAL A 93 13.26 6.77 6.94
C VAL A 93 13.85 6.64 8.35
N GLU A 94 13.58 7.60 9.24
CA GLU A 94 14.06 7.56 10.63
C GLU A 94 13.64 6.26 11.34
N LYS A 95 12.37 5.86 11.16
CA LYS A 95 11.82 4.63 11.74
C LYS A 95 12.41 3.35 11.17
N SER A 96 13.00 3.40 9.97
CA SER A 96 13.60 2.23 9.31
C SER A 96 15.13 2.16 9.40
N LEU A 97 15.80 3.25 9.83
CA LEU A 97 17.24 3.30 10.06
C LEU A 97 17.79 2.11 10.88
N PRO A 98 17.14 1.65 11.96
CA PRO A 98 17.65 0.50 12.73
C PRO A 98 17.77 -0.77 11.88
N PHE A 99 16.86 -1.01 10.94
CA PHE A 99 16.89 -2.20 10.08
C PHE A 99 17.95 -2.08 8.99
N TYR A 100 18.14 -0.88 8.42
CA TYR A 100 19.23 -0.63 7.47
C TYR A 100 20.62 -0.82 8.10
N LYS A 101 20.79 -0.47 9.38
CA LYS A 101 22.03 -0.73 10.12
C LYS A 101 22.31 -2.23 10.19
N VAL A 102 21.32 -3.06 10.53
CA VAL A 102 21.47 -4.53 10.56
C VAL A 102 21.80 -5.11 9.19
N LEU A 103 21.18 -4.60 8.11
CA LEU A 103 21.52 -5.03 6.75
C LEU A 103 22.96 -4.71 6.37
N ARG A 104 23.50 -3.59 6.87
CA ARG A 104 24.88 -3.17 6.58
C ARG A 104 25.92 -3.91 7.43
N THR A 105 25.62 -4.21 8.69
CA THR A 105 26.57 -4.88 9.61
C THR A 105 26.51 -6.41 9.50
N GLY A 106 25.39 -6.98 9.07
CA GLY A 106 25.16 -8.43 9.01
C GLY A 106 25.18 -9.12 10.39
N LYS A 107 25.17 -8.34 11.48
CA LYS A 107 25.33 -8.78 12.87
C LYS A 107 24.27 -8.11 13.75
N ASP A 108 23.96 -8.72 14.89
CA ASP A 108 23.01 -8.24 15.92
C ASP A 108 21.56 -8.07 15.48
N PHE A 109 20.94 -9.19 15.12
CA PHE A 109 19.51 -9.25 14.82
C PHE A 109 18.64 -8.99 16.05
N SER A 110 19.07 -9.25 17.28
CA SER A 110 18.23 -9.07 18.48
C SER A 110 17.94 -7.61 18.85
N ALA A 111 18.85 -6.69 18.51
CA ALA A 111 18.85 -5.30 19.02
C ALA A 111 17.72 -4.38 18.46
N PRO A 112 17.32 -4.44 17.17
CA PRO A 112 16.30 -3.55 16.64
C PRO A 112 14.87 -3.94 17.02
N TRP A 113 14.62 -5.21 17.37
CA TRP A 113 13.26 -5.73 17.52
C TRP A 113 12.54 -5.15 18.73
N GLY A 114 13.11 -5.24 19.92
CA GLY A 114 12.42 -4.81 21.14
C GLY A 114 12.01 -3.34 21.10
N LYS A 115 12.99 -2.44 20.89
CA LYS A 115 12.77 -1.00 20.99
C LYS A 115 12.16 -0.34 19.74
N ASN A 116 12.43 -0.86 18.54
CA ASN A 116 12.02 -0.17 17.29
C ASN A 116 10.87 -0.86 16.55
N TYR A 117 10.69 -2.17 16.72
CA TYR A 117 9.69 -2.92 15.96
C TYR A 117 8.28 -2.78 16.52
N LEU A 118 8.13 -2.76 17.86
CA LEU A 118 6.81 -2.61 18.49
C LEU A 118 6.17 -1.23 18.21
N PRO A 119 6.89 -0.09 18.35
CA PRO A 119 6.36 1.21 17.94
C PRO A 119 6.05 1.29 16.44
N LEU A 120 6.82 0.57 15.63
CA LEU A 120 6.57 0.49 14.20
C LEU A 120 5.27 -0.28 13.91
N LYS A 121 5.06 -1.46 14.52
CA LYS A 121 3.78 -2.19 14.44
C LYS A 121 2.60 -1.35 14.90
N GLN A 122 2.75 -0.57 15.97
CA GLN A 122 1.70 0.36 16.43
C GLN A 122 1.40 1.45 15.39
N THR A 123 2.44 2.02 14.76
CA THR A 123 2.27 2.99 13.66
C THR A 123 1.49 2.36 12.50
N PHE A 124 1.82 1.13 12.13
CA PHE A 124 1.15 0.41 11.06
C PHE A 124 -0.28 -0.01 11.41
N GLY A 125 -0.56 -0.40 12.65
CA GLY A 125 -1.91 -0.70 13.12
C GLY A 125 -2.84 0.51 13.01
N ARG A 126 -2.31 1.72 13.25
CA ARG A 126 -3.08 2.96 13.07
C ARG A 126 -3.42 3.25 11.61
N LEU A 127 -2.60 2.79 10.64
CA LEU A 127 -2.88 2.97 9.21
C LEU A 127 -4.14 2.23 8.76
N ASP A 128 -4.45 1.09 9.40
CA ASP A 128 -5.63 0.28 9.09
C ASP A 128 -6.93 0.95 9.57
N THR A 129 -6.86 1.72 10.67
CA THR A 129 -8.02 2.37 11.30
C THR A 129 -8.27 3.81 10.84
N SER A 130 -7.25 4.50 10.33
CA SER A 130 -7.31 5.97 10.12
C SER A 130 -7.49 6.43 8.68
N GLY A 131 -7.46 5.53 7.68
CA GLY A 131 -7.65 5.91 6.28
C GLY A 131 -6.67 7.02 5.87
N LEU A 132 -5.38 6.86 6.20
CA LEU A 132 -4.36 7.88 5.96
C LEU A 132 -4.20 8.12 4.46
N LEU A 133 -4.62 9.31 4.05
CA LEU A 133 -4.68 9.76 2.67
C LEU A 133 -3.33 10.28 2.21
N VAL A 134 -2.93 9.91 0.99
CA VAL A 134 -1.97 10.72 0.23
C VAL A 134 -2.69 12.00 -0.17
N LYS A 135 -2.27 13.14 0.40
CA LYS A 135 -2.61 14.48 -0.11
C LYS A 135 -1.73 14.80 -1.31
#